data_AF-A0A383ABZ7-F1
#
_entry.id   AF-A0A383ABZ7-F1
#
_cell.length_a   1.000
_cell.length_b   1.000
_cell.length_c   1.000
_cell.angle_alpha   90.00
_cell.angle_beta   90.00
_cell.angle_gamma   90.00
#
_symmetry.space_group_name_H-M   'P 1'
#
loop_
_entity.id
_entity.type
_entity.pdbx_description
1 polymer ?
#
loop_
_entity_poly.entity_id
_entity_poly.type
_entity_poly.pdbx_seq_one_letter_code
_entity_poly.pdbx_strand_id
1 'polypeptide(L)'
;MKNTKTLTGECLCGKVSWEMSGPFEFFGMCQCSRCRKVTGAAFATNLFVKPEQFIWHSGKDNRGEYLMASPNTFGNAFCKTCGSRVPRNTARGWVLTPLGSSMELPGIEPTLVCPEDHTDWFTGLESLIKSKK
;
A
#
# COMPACT_ATOMS: atom_id res chain seq x y z
N MET A 1 -18.38 20.18 -5.63
CA MET A 1 -17.60 19.62 -4.51
C MET A 1 -17.26 18.18 -4.88
N LYS A 2 -15.98 17.83 -5.06
CA LYS A 2 -15.60 16.44 -5.37
C LYS A 2 -15.90 15.61 -4.12
N ASN A 3 -16.69 14.54 -4.23
CA ASN A 3 -16.90 13.60 -3.12
C ASN A 3 -15.54 13.00 -2.77
N THR A 4 -14.93 13.48 -1.69
CA THR A 4 -13.65 12.96 -1.20
C THR A 4 -13.94 11.84 -0.22
N LYS A 5 -13.62 10.62 -0.62
CA LYS A 5 -13.72 9.46 0.27
C LYS A 5 -12.58 9.48 1.27
N THR A 6 -12.92 9.30 2.53
CA THR A 6 -11.98 9.11 3.63
C THR A 6 -11.83 7.62 3.89
N LEU A 7 -10.60 7.16 4.04
CA LEU A 7 -10.26 5.78 4.36
C LEU A 7 -9.41 5.77 5.63
N THR A 8 -9.77 4.88 6.55
CA THR A 8 -8.95 4.63 7.74
C THR A 8 -8.13 3.38 7.52
N GLY A 9 -6.98 3.26 8.18
CA GLY A 9 -6.19 2.05 8.12
C GLY A 9 -5.35 1.84 9.36
N GLU A 10 -4.99 0.58 9.58
CA GLU A 10 -4.17 0.19 10.72
C GLU A 10 -3.22 -0.97 10.37
N CYS A 11 -2.16 -1.08 11.16
CA CYS A 11 -1.31 -2.28 11.14
C CYS A 11 -2.02 -3.46 11.82
N LEU A 12 -1.57 -4.70 11.59
CA LEU A 12 -2.19 -5.91 12.13
C LEU A 12 -2.39 -5.90 13.65
N CYS A 13 -1.51 -5.24 14.41
CA CYS A 13 -1.62 -5.17 15.87
C CYS A 13 -2.34 -3.91 16.39
N GLY A 14 -2.89 -3.07 15.52
CA GLY A 14 -3.60 -1.82 15.88
C GLY A 14 -2.71 -0.69 16.43
N LYS A 15 -1.44 -0.93 16.75
CA LYS A 15 -0.55 0.08 17.36
C LYS A 15 -0.18 1.27 16.46
N VAL A 16 -0.41 1.14 15.15
CA VAL A 16 -0.19 2.18 14.16
C VAL A 16 -1.47 2.30 13.37
N SER A 17 -2.06 3.50 13.38
CA SER A 17 -3.30 3.79 12.65
C SER A 17 -3.28 5.19 12.06
N TRP A 18 -4.03 5.37 10.98
CA TRP A 18 -4.04 6.59 10.19
C TRP A 18 -5.35 6.74 9.42
N GLU A 19 -5.52 7.93 8.88
CA GLU A 19 -6.57 8.28 7.93
C GLU A 19 -5.95 8.95 6.71
N MET A 20 -6.55 8.72 5.55
CA MET A 20 -6.28 9.48 4.34
C MET A 20 -7.59 9.89 3.67
N SER A 21 -7.62 11.08 3.10
CA SER A 21 -8.80 11.58 2.38
C SER A 21 -8.48 11.86 0.92
N GLY A 22 -9.42 11.53 0.04
CA GLY A 22 -9.34 11.91 -1.37
C GLY A 22 -9.27 13.44 -1.57
N PRO A 23 -8.97 13.92 -2.78
CA PRO A 23 -8.69 13.15 -4.00
C PRO A 23 -7.40 12.32 -3.89
N PHE A 24 -7.44 11.07 -4.34
CA PHE A 24 -6.25 10.22 -4.38
C PHE A 24 -5.41 10.58 -5.61
N GLU A 25 -4.12 10.78 -5.41
CA GLU A 25 -3.16 11.17 -6.46
C GLU A 25 -2.81 9.98 -7.36
N PHE A 26 -2.78 8.77 -6.79
CA PHE A 26 -2.42 7.56 -7.52
C PHE A 26 -2.95 6.31 -6.83
N PHE A 27 -3.40 5.34 -7.63
CA PHE A 27 -3.75 4.00 -7.17
C PHE A 27 -2.95 2.96 -7.97
N GLY A 28 -2.01 2.29 -7.30
CA GLY A 28 -1.10 1.35 -7.94
C GLY A 28 -1.26 -0.09 -7.44
N MET A 29 -1.44 -1.03 -8.37
CA MET A 29 -1.30 -2.47 -8.18
C MET A 29 -0.01 -2.93 -8.85
N CYS A 30 1.12 -2.74 -8.16
CA CYS A 30 2.43 -3.02 -8.72
C CYS A 30 2.88 -4.45 -8.43
N GLN A 31 3.33 -5.13 -9.48
CA GLN A 31 3.74 -6.53 -9.41
C GLN A 31 5.25 -6.71 -9.48
N CYS A 32 6.06 -5.67 -9.65
CA CYS A 32 7.50 -5.85 -9.85
C CYS A 32 8.18 -6.63 -8.71
N SER A 33 9.33 -7.23 -8.99
CA SER A 33 10.06 -8.06 -8.03
C SER A 33 10.29 -7.40 -6.67
N ARG A 34 10.51 -6.07 -6.63
CA ARG A 34 10.67 -5.30 -5.39
C ARG A 34 9.37 -5.22 -4.60
N CYS A 35 8.24 -4.97 -5.27
CA CYS A 35 6.93 -4.93 -4.63
C CYS A 35 6.57 -6.30 -4.04
N ARG A 36 6.80 -7.40 -4.78
CA ARG A 36 6.59 -8.77 -4.28
C ARG A 36 7.46 -9.09 -3.08
N LYS A 37 8.76 -8.77 -3.14
CA LYS A 37 9.69 -9.01 -2.02
C LYS A 37 9.29 -8.28 -0.74
N VAL A 38 8.77 -7.06 -0.86
CA VAL A 38 8.37 -6.26 0.30
C VAL A 38 7.03 -6.72 0.89
N THR A 39 6.07 -7.15 0.06
CA THR A 39 4.76 -7.59 0.57
C THR A 39 4.71 -9.08 0.90
N GLY A 40 5.61 -9.89 0.34
CA GLY A 40 5.46 -11.35 0.33
C GLY A 40 4.26 -11.83 -0.48
N ALA A 41 3.66 -10.97 -1.32
CA ALA A 41 2.44 -11.24 -2.07
C ALA A 41 2.67 -11.05 -3.58
N ALA A 42 1.68 -11.44 -4.40
CA ALA A 42 1.75 -11.32 -5.86
C ALA A 42 1.84 -9.86 -6.33
N PHE A 43 1.25 -8.93 -5.57
CA PHE A 43 1.27 -7.50 -5.85
C PHE A 43 1.34 -6.67 -4.57
N ALA A 44 1.78 -5.42 -4.71
CA ALA A 44 1.62 -4.39 -3.71
C ALA A 44 0.53 -3.41 -4.15
N THR A 45 -0.52 -3.30 -3.34
CA THR A 45 -1.64 -2.38 -3.56
C THR A 45 -1.45 -1.14 -2.73
N ASN A 46 -1.20 0.00 -3.37
CA ASN A 46 -0.89 1.24 -2.68
C ASN A 46 -1.73 2.40 -3.21
N LEU A 47 -2.17 3.26 -2.30
CA LEU A 47 -2.72 4.57 -2.61
C LEU A 47 -1.69 5.65 -2.29
N PHE A 48 -1.87 6.80 -2.94
CA PHE A 48 -1.04 7.97 -2.72
C PHE A 48 -1.93 9.18 -2.54
N VAL A 49 -1.61 9.97 -1.52
CA VAL A 49 -2.25 11.26 -1.24
C VAL A 49 -1.17 12.31 -0.96
N LYS A 50 -1.53 13.59 -1.04
CA LYS A 50 -0.64 14.65 -0.58
C LYS A 50 -0.54 14.67 0.94
N PRO A 51 0.55 15.20 1.52
CA PRO A 51 0.75 15.23 2.97
C PRO A 51 -0.40 15.85 3.76
N GLU A 52 -1.01 16.91 3.23
CA GLU A 52 -2.15 17.61 3.85
C GLU A 52 -3.44 16.78 3.90
N GLN A 53 -3.50 15.66 3.16
CA GLN A 53 -4.65 14.77 3.10
C GLN A 53 -4.48 13.52 3.98
N PHE A 54 -3.38 13.45 4.74
CA PHE A 54 -3.02 12.30 5.54
C PHE A 54 -2.87 12.68 7.01
N ILE A 55 -3.45 11.88 7.89
CA ILE A 55 -3.42 12.11 9.33
C ILE A 55 -2.98 10.82 10.03
N TRP A 56 -1.99 10.91 10.91
CA TRP A 56 -1.68 9.83 11.85
C TRP A 56 -2.66 9.90 13.03
N HIS A 57 -3.32 8.79 13.34
CA HIS A 57 -4.10 8.68 14.58
C HIS A 57 -3.24 8.14 15.72
N SER A 58 -2.36 7.18 15.45
CA SER A 58 -1.49 6.59 16.46
C SER A 58 -0.22 5.98 15.86
N GLY A 59 0.80 5.78 16.70
CA GLY A 59 1.94 4.92 16.38
C GLY A 59 2.92 5.43 15.33
N LYS A 60 2.92 6.73 15.01
CA LYS A 60 3.85 7.34 14.03
C LYS A 60 5.32 6.98 14.33
N ASP A 61 5.70 6.91 15.60
CA ASP A 61 7.08 6.61 16.04
C ASP A 61 7.36 5.10 16.19
N ASN A 62 6.31 4.28 16.20
CA ASN A 62 6.39 2.81 16.18
C ASN A 62 6.60 2.25 14.76
N ARG A 63 7.03 3.10 13.82
CA ARG A 63 7.34 2.75 12.43
C ARG A 63 8.85 2.59 12.25
N GLY A 64 9.25 1.52 11.56
CA GLY A 64 10.57 1.37 10.96
C GLY A 64 10.49 1.69 9.47
N GLU A 65 11.61 2.09 8.88
CA GLU A 65 11.70 2.38 7.45
C GLU A 65 12.99 1.77 6.87
N TYR A 66 12.85 1.20 5.68
CA TYR A 66 13.94 0.72 4.85
C TYR A 66 13.92 1.50 3.54
N LEU A 67 15.05 2.09 3.17
CA LEU A 67 15.26 2.76 1.90
C LEU A 67 16.40 2.08 1.14
N MET A 68 16.24 1.88 -0.15
CA MET A 68 17.35 1.47 -1.00
C MET A 68 18.40 2.58 -1.08
N ALA A 69 19.65 2.19 -1.33
CA ALA A 69 20.73 3.15 -1.50
C ALA A 69 20.48 4.08 -2.70
N SER A 70 20.92 5.33 -2.57
CA SER A 70 20.91 6.33 -3.64
C SER A 70 21.61 5.80 -4.90
N PRO A 71 21.12 6.09 -6.12
CA PRO A 71 20.04 7.04 -6.45
C PRO A 71 18.62 6.43 -6.42
N ASN A 72 18.45 5.22 -5.86
CA ASN A 72 17.14 4.58 -5.84
C ASN A 72 16.22 5.20 -4.78
N THR A 73 14.95 5.43 -5.13
CA THR A 73 13.95 6.03 -4.23
C THR A 73 12.96 5.02 -3.66
N PHE A 74 13.13 3.73 -3.99
CA PHE A 74 12.31 2.65 -3.48
C PHE A 74 12.57 2.41 -2.00
N GLY A 75 11.49 2.15 -1.26
CA GLY A 75 11.55 1.86 0.15
C GLY A 75 10.25 1.28 0.68
N ASN A 76 10.27 0.91 1.94
CA ASN A 76 9.14 0.38 2.67
C ASN A 76 9.14 0.91 4.10
N ALA A 77 7.96 1.11 4.67
CA ALA A 77 7.83 1.32 6.10
C ALA A 77 6.91 0.27 6.71
N PHE A 78 7.20 -0.08 7.96
CA PHE A 78 6.57 -1.20 8.66
C PHE A 78 6.38 -0.89 10.13
N CYS A 79 5.34 -1.48 10.74
CA CYS A 79 5.17 -1.44 12.18
C CYS A 79 6.28 -2.26 12.86
N LYS A 80 7.03 -1.66 13.80
CA LYS A 80 8.10 -2.35 14.53
C LYS A 80 7.58 -3.49 15.40
N THR A 81 6.29 -3.53 15.71
CA THR A 81 5.67 -4.57 16.55
C THR A 81 5.19 -5.78 15.74
N CYS A 82 4.49 -5.59 14.62
CA CYS A 82 3.89 -6.70 13.86
C CYS A 82 4.45 -6.88 12.45
N GLY A 83 5.36 -6.01 12.00
CA GLY A 83 5.95 -6.09 10.65
C GLY A 83 5.01 -5.68 9.51
N SER A 84 3.72 -5.45 9.76
CA SER A 84 2.78 -4.99 8.72
C SER A 84 3.28 -3.71 8.07
N ARG A 85 3.08 -3.60 6.76
CA ARG A 85 3.36 -2.37 6.03
C ARG A 85 2.49 -1.23 6.56
N VAL A 86 3.06 -0.05 6.64
CA VAL A 86 2.38 1.18 7.08
C VAL A 86 2.77 2.35 6.17
N PRO A 87 2.09 3.50 6.26
CA PRO A 87 2.35 4.63 5.38
C PRO A 87 3.76 5.20 5.46
N ARG A 88 4.25 5.76 4.36
CA ARG A 88 5.52 6.48 4.28
C ARG A 88 5.52 7.63 3.30
N ASN A 89 6.39 8.61 3.54
CA ASN A 89 6.67 9.67 2.59
C ASN A 89 7.54 9.15 1.45
N THR A 90 7.21 9.55 0.24
CA THR A 90 7.93 9.20 -0.99
C THR A 90 8.86 10.34 -1.39
N ALA A 91 9.87 10.05 -2.22
CA ALA A 91 10.74 11.08 -2.79
C ALA A 91 9.99 12.11 -3.67
N ARG A 92 8.76 11.80 -4.10
CA ARG A 92 7.87 12.71 -4.85
C ARG A 92 7.05 13.65 -3.96
N GLY A 93 7.22 13.58 -2.63
CA GLY A 93 6.47 14.40 -1.68
C GLY A 93 5.07 13.87 -1.35
N TRP A 94 4.68 12.70 -1.85
CA TRP A 94 3.39 12.06 -1.52
C TRP A 94 3.52 11.07 -0.37
N VAL A 95 2.41 10.82 0.32
CA VAL A 95 2.27 9.74 1.30
C VAL A 95 1.76 8.49 0.60
N LEU A 96 2.59 7.46 0.53
CA LEU A 96 2.21 6.12 0.08
C LEU A 96 1.55 5.38 1.24
N THR A 97 0.35 4.84 1.02
CA THR A 97 -0.41 4.09 2.01
C THR A 97 -0.73 2.68 1.47
N PRO A 98 -0.48 1.60 2.24
CA PRO A 98 -0.86 0.25 1.82
C PRO A 98 -2.38 0.06 1.93
N LEU A 99 -3.07 -0.19 0.81
CA LEU A 99 -4.54 -0.33 0.79
C LEU A 99 -5.01 -1.56 1.57
N GLY A 100 -4.20 -2.62 1.63
CA GLY A 100 -4.54 -3.82 2.41
C GLY A 100 -4.71 -3.57 3.90
N SER A 101 -4.25 -2.42 4.42
CA SER A 101 -4.42 -2.01 5.81
C SER A 101 -5.70 -1.18 6.06
N SER A 102 -6.41 -0.74 5.01
CA SER A 102 -7.70 -0.05 5.17
C SER A 102 -8.91 -0.96 4.98
N MET A 103 -8.78 -2.06 4.23
CA MET A 103 -9.88 -2.99 3.87
C MET A 103 -11.07 -2.37 3.13
N GLU A 104 -11.09 -1.05 2.96
CA GLU A 104 -12.09 -0.28 2.24
C GLU A 104 -11.69 0.00 0.79
N LEU A 105 -12.67 0.05 -0.12
CA LEU A 105 -12.45 0.43 -1.52
C LEU A 105 -12.30 1.95 -1.66
N PRO A 106 -11.32 2.47 -2.43
CA PRO A 106 -11.13 3.92 -2.58
C PRO A 106 -12.19 4.62 -3.44
N GLY A 107 -13.02 3.88 -4.18
CA GLY A 107 -14.00 4.47 -5.11
C GLY A 107 -13.36 5.07 -6.38
N ILE A 108 -12.10 4.70 -6.66
CA ILE A 108 -11.40 4.96 -7.92
C ILE A 108 -10.78 3.66 -8.43
N GLU A 109 -10.58 3.57 -9.75
CA GLU A 109 -9.91 2.45 -10.40
C GLU A 109 -8.37 2.57 -10.30
N PRO A 110 -7.64 1.45 -10.35
CA PRO A 110 -6.18 1.47 -10.41
C PRO A 110 -5.67 2.29 -11.60
N THR A 111 -4.80 3.25 -11.34
CA THR A 111 -4.11 4.07 -12.35
C THR A 111 -2.93 3.33 -12.97
N LEU A 112 -2.35 2.36 -12.24
CA LEU A 112 -1.27 1.51 -12.72
C LEU A 112 -1.52 0.07 -12.30
N VAL A 113 -1.48 -0.81 -13.28
CA VAL A 113 -1.34 -2.26 -13.12
C VAL A 113 -0.09 -2.64 -13.90
N CYS A 114 0.79 -3.47 -13.33
CA CYS A 114 1.97 -3.99 -14.03
C CYS A 114 1.71 -5.42 -14.51
N PRO A 115 1.10 -5.64 -15.69
CA PRO A 115 0.66 -6.95 -16.17
C PRO A 115 1.80 -7.84 -16.69
N GLU A 116 2.98 -7.30 -16.93
CA GLU A 116 4.10 -8.07 -17.51
C GLU A 116 4.95 -8.78 -16.46
N ASP A 117 4.81 -8.39 -15.19
CA ASP A 117 5.61 -8.90 -14.07
C ASP A 117 4.94 -10.07 -13.32
N HIS A 118 3.94 -10.72 -13.93
CA HIS A 118 3.20 -11.82 -13.30
C HIS A 118 4.13 -13.01 -13.00
N THR A 119 3.91 -13.64 -11.86
CA THR A 119 4.55 -14.91 -11.53
C THR A 119 3.62 -16.07 -11.88
N ASP A 120 4.13 -17.15 -12.44
CA ASP A 120 3.35 -18.33 -12.87
C ASP A 120 2.50 -18.95 -11.74
N TRP A 121 2.95 -18.85 -10.49
CA TRP A 121 2.20 -19.36 -9.34
C TRP A 121 0.97 -18.51 -8.98
N PHE A 122 0.85 -17.28 -9.48
CA PHE A 122 -0.30 -16.40 -9.23
C PHE A 122 -1.35 -16.46 -10.35
N THR A 123 -0.92 -16.65 -11.59
CA THR A 123 -1.80 -16.65 -12.78
C THR A 123 -2.88 -17.74 -12.76
N GLY A 124 -2.71 -18.80 -11.96
CA GLY A 124 -3.70 -19.88 -11.80
C GLY A 124 -4.66 -19.75 -10.60
N LEU A 125 -4.58 -18.68 -9.79
CA LEU A 125 -5.29 -18.63 -8.50
C LEU A 125 -6.81 -18.79 -8.63
N GLU A 126 -7.43 -18.11 -9.61
CA GLU A 126 -8.88 -18.18 -9.79
C GLU A 126 -9.33 -19.59 -10.20
N SER A 127 -8.58 -20.23 -11.09
CA SER A 127 -8.83 -21.63 -11.50
C SER A 127 -8.69 -22.59 -10.32
N LEU A 128 -7.70 -22.40 -9.45
CA LEU A 128 -7.49 -23.20 -8.23
C LEU A 128 -8.63 -23.02 -7.21
N ILE A 129 -9.20 -21.81 -7.09
CA ILE A 129 -10.36 -21.56 -6.23
C ILE A 129 -11.59 -22.30 -6.78
N LYS A 130 -11.80 -22.23 -8.09
CA LYS A 130 -12.94 -22.88 -8.75
C LYS A 130 -12.85 -24.41 -8.70
N SER A 131 -11.65 -24.98 -8.79
CA SER A 131 -11.45 -26.45 -8.77
C SER A 131 -11.60 -27.09 -7.39
N LYS A 132 -11.69 -26.29 -6.32
CA LYS A 132 -11.89 -26.77 -4.93
C LYS A 132 -13.34 -26.68 -4.45
N LYS A 133 -14.24 -26.15 -5.27
CA LYS A 133 -15.69 -26.20 -5.07
C LYS A 133 -16.24 -27.44 -5.74
#